data_AF-A0A927NZB6-F1
#
_entry.id   AF-A0A927NZB6-F1
#
_cell.length_a   1.000
_cell.length_b   1.000
_cell.length_c   1.000
_cell.angle_alpha   90.00
_cell.angle_beta   90.00
_cell.angle_gamma   90.00
#
_symmetry.space_group_name_H-M   'P 1'
#
loop_
_entity.id
_entity.type
_entity.pdbx_description
1 polymer ?
#
loop_
_entity_poly.entity_id
_entity_poly.type
_entity_poly.pdbx_seq_one_letter_code
_entity_poly.pdbx_strand_id
1 'polypeptide(L)'
;MKKIVSLPRSAFALLLGAFHFILLTPIALMLGFNVSDTAILALISVLIFLAIGDIKGALLRRRYRNAEKELGEPITLKASISILSGKGSRGGMMLLTKDTIHLISRHKHPFSHKKIAFSDLKDAITTDLFRITLETESEKLYILAPNAEGIVRKIKGALHGKTEQ
;
A
#
# COMPACT_ATOMS: atom_id res chain seq x y z
N MET A 1 -8.91 20.90 6.73
CA MET A 1 -7.86 20.10 6.05
C MET A 1 -8.25 19.91 4.58
N LYS A 2 -7.48 20.40 3.61
CA LYS A 2 -7.78 20.22 2.18
C LYS A 2 -7.62 18.72 1.85
N LYS A 3 -8.68 18.06 1.35
CA LYS A 3 -8.62 16.67 0.87
C LYS A 3 -7.61 16.60 -0.29
N ILE A 4 -6.50 15.91 -0.09
CA ILE A 4 -5.57 15.57 -1.18
C ILE A 4 -6.30 14.56 -2.05
N VAL A 5 -6.79 15.01 -3.21
CA VAL A 5 -7.38 14.13 -4.21
C VAL A 5 -6.25 13.27 -4.78
N SER A 6 -6.26 11.97 -4.47
CA SER A 6 -5.27 11.05 -5.03
C SER A 6 -5.57 10.83 -6.50
N LEU A 7 -4.68 11.32 -7.38
CA LEU A 7 -4.77 11.07 -8.82
C LEU A 7 -4.67 9.56 -9.11
N PRO A 8 -5.54 9.01 -9.98
CA PRO A 8 -5.40 7.65 -10.48
C PRO A 8 -4.01 7.44 -11.09
N ARG A 9 -3.46 6.22 -10.95
CA ARG A 9 -2.13 5.86 -11.43
C ARG A 9 -1.95 6.14 -12.93
N SER A 10 -2.99 5.93 -13.72
CA SER A 10 -3.04 6.24 -15.15
C SER A 10 -2.91 7.74 -15.43
N ALA A 11 -3.56 8.59 -14.62
CA ALA A 11 -3.48 10.04 -14.77
C ALA A 11 -2.07 10.57 -14.46
N PHE A 12 -1.41 10.05 -13.44
CA PHE A 12 -0.02 10.43 -13.14
C PHE A 12 0.96 9.99 -14.24
N ALA A 13 0.79 8.78 -14.78
CA ALA A 13 1.62 8.30 -15.89
C ALA A 13 1.45 9.17 -17.15
N LEU A 14 0.22 9.61 -17.44
CA LEU A 14 -0.10 10.49 -18.55
C LEU A 14 0.52 11.88 -18.37
N LEU A 15 0.45 12.45 -17.16
CA LEU A 15 1.11 13.72 -16.82
C LEU A 15 2.63 13.63 -16.94
N LEU A 16 3.23 12.52 -16.49
CA LEU A 16 4.67 12.29 -16.62
C LEU A 16 5.09 12.18 -18.09
N GLY A 17 4.31 11.48 -18.91
CA GLY A 17 4.52 11.40 -20.36
C GLY A 17 4.42 12.74 -21.07
N ALA A 18 3.38 13.53 -20.74
CA ALA A 18 3.21 14.88 -21.27
C ALA A 18 4.38 15.80 -20.87
N PHE A 19 4.84 15.71 -19.62
CA PHE A 19 5.99 16.47 -19.15
C PHE A 19 7.28 16.08 -19.89
N HIS A 20 7.52 14.78 -20.09
CA HIS A 20 8.66 14.31 -20.88
C HIS A 20 8.61 14.82 -22.33
N PHE A 21 7.44 14.80 -22.96
CA PHE A 21 7.28 15.30 -24.32
C PHE A 21 7.58 16.80 -24.43
N ILE A 22 7.04 17.63 -23.53
CA ILE A 22 7.27 19.08 -23.54
C ILE A 22 8.74 19.43 -23.27
N LEU A 23 9.39 18.72 -22.35
CA LEU A 23 10.78 19.02 -21.95
C LEU A 23 11.80 18.53 -22.98
N LEU A 24 11.59 17.34 -23.55
CA LEU A 24 12.56 16.70 -24.45
C LEU A 24 12.43 17.16 -25.89
N THR A 25 11.25 17.61 -26.33
CA THR A 25 11.04 18.04 -27.73
C THR A 25 11.94 19.21 -28.15
N PRO A 26 12.12 20.29 -27.37
CA PRO A 26 13.04 21.37 -27.72
C PRO A 26 14.49 20.89 -27.83
N ILE A 27 14.95 20.07 -26.89
CA ILE A 27 16.33 19.53 -26.87
C ILE A 27 16.55 18.64 -28.09
N ALA A 28 15.60 17.77 -28.41
CA ALA A 28 15.70 16.87 -29.55
C ALA A 28 15.72 17.64 -30.88
N LEU A 29 14.90 18.68 -31.01
CA LEU A 29 14.92 19.57 -32.17
C LEU A 29 16.26 20.31 -32.31
N MET A 30 16.87 20.76 -31.19
CA MET A 30 18.22 21.35 -31.20
C MET A 30 19.31 20.36 -31.62
N LEU A 31 19.09 19.06 -31.38
CA LEU A 31 19.99 17.97 -31.78
C LEU A 31 19.67 17.39 -33.18
N GLY A 32 18.69 17.95 -33.89
CA GLY A 32 18.31 17.52 -35.24
C GLY A 32 17.42 16.27 -35.31
N PHE A 33 16.85 15.82 -34.19
CA PHE A 33 15.87 14.74 -34.17
C PHE A 33 14.48 15.22 -34.57
N ASN A 34 13.67 14.32 -35.12
CA ASN A 34 12.29 14.63 -35.48
C ASN A 34 11.37 14.57 -34.25
N VAL A 35 10.26 15.32 -34.30
CA VAL A 35 9.21 15.27 -33.26
C VAL A 35 8.60 13.87 -33.14
N SER A 36 8.63 13.07 -34.21
CA SER A 36 8.24 11.65 -34.17
C SER A 36 9.12 10.85 -33.22
N ASP A 37 10.43 11.13 -33.16
CA ASP A 37 11.38 10.39 -32.35
C ASP A 37 11.18 10.70 -30.86
N THR A 38 10.87 11.96 -30.53
CA THR A 38 10.54 12.35 -29.15
C THR A 38 9.20 11.82 -28.68
N ALA A 39 8.22 11.71 -29.58
CA ALA A 39 6.94 11.06 -29.27
C ALA A 39 7.13 9.57 -28.95
N ILE A 40 7.97 8.86 -29.71
CA ILE A 40 8.32 7.46 -29.46
C ILE A 40 9.03 7.32 -28.11
N LEU A 41 10.02 8.17 -27.81
CA LEU A 41 10.74 8.15 -26.53
C LEU A 41 9.82 8.44 -25.33
N ALA A 42 8.88 9.39 -25.47
CA ALA A 42 7.89 9.68 -24.44
C ALA A 42 6.94 8.49 -24.22
N LEU A 43 6.46 7.86 -25.31
CA LEU A 43 5.63 6.66 -25.25
C LEU A 43 6.35 5.50 -24.54
N ILE A 44 7.60 5.22 -24.90
CA ILE A 44 8.42 4.19 -24.26
C ILE A 44 8.56 4.50 -22.76
N SER A 45 8.80 5.75 -22.38
CA SER A 45 8.93 6.16 -20.97
C SER A 45 7.64 5.92 -20.18
N VAL A 46 6.47 6.23 -20.76
CA VAL A 46 5.15 5.93 -20.15
C VAL A 46 4.96 4.42 -19.99
N LEU A 47 5.24 3.63 -21.02
CA LEU A 47 5.13 2.17 -20.97
C LEU A 47 6.04 1.57 -19.90
N ILE A 48 7.29 2.04 -19.79
CA ILE A 48 8.22 1.63 -18.72
C ILE A 48 7.66 1.98 -17.34
N PHE A 49 7.13 3.20 -17.16
CA PHE A 49 6.57 3.63 -15.87
C PHE A 49 5.36 2.76 -15.45
N LEU A 50 4.47 2.45 -16.39
CA LEU A 50 3.35 1.54 -16.18
C LEU A 50 3.85 0.14 -15.80
N ALA A 51 4.81 -0.40 -16.58
CA ALA A 51 5.38 -1.73 -16.36
C ALA A 51 6.08 -1.86 -14.99
N ILE A 52 6.91 -0.89 -14.58
CA ILE A 52 7.53 -0.86 -13.25
C ILE A 52 6.45 -0.92 -12.16
N GLY A 53 5.32 -0.27 -12.43
CA GLY A 53 4.19 -0.27 -11.54
C GLY A 53 3.55 -1.63 -11.31
N ASP A 54 3.36 -2.35 -12.40
CA ASP A 54 2.82 -3.71 -12.40
C ASP A 54 3.81 -4.70 -11.80
N ILE A 55 5.11 -4.54 -12.05
CA ILE A 55 6.18 -5.34 -11.43
C ILE A 55 6.18 -5.15 -9.91
N LYS A 56 6.12 -3.91 -9.42
CA LYS A 56 6.03 -3.64 -7.97
C LYS A 56 4.77 -4.26 -7.37
N GLY A 57 3.63 -4.20 -8.07
CA GLY A 57 2.39 -4.86 -7.66
C GLY A 57 2.49 -6.39 -7.66
N ALA A 58 3.13 -6.98 -8.67
CA ALA A 58 3.33 -8.42 -8.80
C ALA A 58 4.31 -8.96 -7.74
N LEU A 59 5.41 -8.24 -7.49
CA LEU A 59 6.37 -8.56 -6.43
C LEU A 59 5.68 -8.56 -5.07
N LEU A 60 4.82 -7.58 -4.83
CA LEU A 60 4.04 -7.49 -3.62
C LEU A 60 3.06 -8.65 -3.47
N ARG A 61 2.32 -9.00 -4.54
CA ARG A 61 1.47 -10.21 -4.58
C ARG A 61 2.26 -11.49 -4.32
N ARG A 62 3.51 -11.59 -4.77
CA ARG A 62 4.39 -12.74 -4.47
C ARG A 62 4.78 -12.78 -2.99
N ARG A 63 5.20 -11.65 -2.40
CA ARG A 63 5.50 -11.57 -0.96
C ARG A 63 4.28 -11.94 -0.13
N TYR A 64 3.09 -11.56 -0.58
CA TYR A 64 1.83 -11.94 0.07
C TYR A 64 1.52 -13.41 -0.02
N ARG A 65 1.68 -14.04 -1.19
CA ARG A 65 1.50 -15.50 -1.33
C ARG A 65 2.49 -16.27 -0.47
N ASN A 66 3.72 -15.79 -0.32
CA ASN A 66 4.70 -16.41 0.55
C ASN A 66 4.31 -16.26 2.02
N ALA A 67 3.95 -15.05 2.46
CA ALA A 67 3.48 -14.84 3.82
C ALA A 67 2.22 -15.67 4.13
N GLU A 68 1.28 -15.79 3.19
CA GLU A 68 0.11 -16.66 3.33
C GLU A 68 0.48 -18.14 3.50
N LYS A 69 1.49 -18.64 2.79
CA LYS A 69 2.01 -19.99 2.97
C LYS A 69 2.75 -20.17 4.30
N GLU A 70 3.53 -19.17 4.70
CA GLU A 70 4.26 -19.16 5.98
C GLU A 70 3.31 -19.12 7.18
N LEU A 71 2.12 -18.53 7.03
CA LEU A 71 1.13 -18.42 8.09
C LEU A 71 0.51 -19.76 8.48
N GLY A 72 0.26 -20.65 7.52
CA GLY A 72 -0.40 -21.93 7.76
C GLY A 72 -1.83 -21.83 8.34
N GLU A 73 -2.37 -20.62 8.49
CA GLU A 73 -3.68 -20.33 9.07
C GLU A 73 -4.65 -19.82 7.99
N PRO A 74 -5.96 -20.13 8.07
CA PRO A 74 -6.96 -19.62 7.15
C PRO A 74 -7.08 -18.09 7.28
N ILE A 75 -6.94 -17.39 6.15
CA ILE A 75 -7.02 -15.93 6.09
C ILE A 75 -8.49 -15.51 5.95
N THR A 76 -8.99 -14.76 6.93
CA THR A 76 -10.39 -14.29 7.00
C THR A 76 -10.60 -12.95 6.28
N LEU A 77 -9.54 -12.15 6.11
CA LEU A 77 -9.58 -10.90 5.35
C LEU A 77 -8.19 -10.48 4.85
N LYS A 78 -8.14 -9.94 3.63
CA LYS A 78 -6.96 -9.31 3.04
C LYS A 78 -7.28 -7.84 2.77
N ALA A 79 -6.47 -6.92 3.27
CA ALA A 79 -6.68 -5.49 3.06
C ALA A 79 -5.37 -4.77 2.73
N SER A 80 -5.36 -3.98 1.64
CA SER A 80 -4.26 -3.05 1.40
C SER A 80 -4.29 -1.97 2.46
N ILE A 81 -3.14 -1.68 3.07
CA ILE A 81 -3.03 -0.70 4.15
C ILE A 81 -1.94 0.34 3.85
N SER A 82 -2.09 1.52 4.43
CA SER A 82 -1.02 2.50 4.56
C SER A 82 -0.65 2.62 6.03
N ILE A 83 0.60 2.29 6.36
CA ILE A 83 1.16 2.40 7.69
C ILE A 83 1.82 3.78 7.79
N LEU A 84 1.27 4.69 8.61
CA LEU A 84 1.95 5.94 8.97
C LEU A 84 2.71 5.77 10.28
N SER A 85 3.90 6.34 10.29
CA SER A 85 4.83 6.42 11.41
C SER A 85 5.43 7.82 11.47
N GLY A 86 6.21 8.14 12.52
CA GLY A 86 6.98 9.39 12.57
C GLY A 86 7.98 9.52 11.42
N LYS A 87 8.35 8.40 10.79
CA LYS A 87 9.27 8.31 9.64
C LYS A 87 8.55 8.37 8.28
N GLY A 88 7.24 8.60 8.25
CA GLY A 88 6.43 8.77 7.04
C GLY A 88 5.41 7.64 6.79
N SER A 89 4.78 7.69 5.61
CA SER A 89 3.74 6.73 5.19
C SER A 89 4.30 5.64 4.28
N ARG A 90 3.95 4.38 4.56
CA ARG A 90 4.39 3.21 3.80
C ARG A 90 3.20 2.33 3.45
N GLY A 91 3.08 1.97 2.17
CA GLY A 91 2.09 0.99 1.72
C GLY A 91 2.44 -0.43 2.17
N GLY A 92 1.43 -1.24 2.45
CA GLY A 92 1.55 -2.64 2.84
C GLY A 92 0.25 -3.41 2.62
N MET A 93 0.16 -4.59 3.22
CA MET A 93 -1.08 -5.35 3.35
C MET A 93 -1.18 -5.92 4.74
N MET A 94 -2.41 -5.99 5.18
CA MET A 94 -2.83 -6.67 6.38
C MET A 94 -3.48 -7.99 5.98
N LEU A 95 -3.05 -9.06 6.62
CA LEU A 95 -3.72 -10.35 6.59
C LEU A 95 -4.33 -10.58 7.97
N LEU A 96 -5.62 -10.83 8.02
CA LEU A 96 -6.33 -11.20 9.24
C LEU A 96 -6.53 -12.70 9.24
N THR A 97 -6.17 -13.35 10.34
CA THR A 97 -6.55 -14.75 10.61
C THR A 97 -7.71 -14.75 11.60
N LYS A 98 -7.99 -15.90 12.23
CA LYS A 98 -9.03 -16.02 13.25
C LYS A 98 -8.69 -15.19 14.50
N ASP A 99 -7.40 -15.11 14.85
CA ASP A 99 -6.97 -14.61 16.16
C ASP A 99 -5.92 -13.49 16.05
N THR A 100 -5.35 -13.26 14.85
CA THR A 100 -4.19 -12.39 14.69
C THR A 100 -4.24 -11.48 13.46
N ILE A 101 -3.47 -10.40 13.55
CA ILE A 101 -3.16 -9.48 12.45
C ILE A 101 -1.71 -9.69 12.04
N HIS A 102 -1.51 -9.90 10.74
CA HIS A 102 -0.19 -9.92 10.13
C HIS A 102 -0.01 -8.72 9.24
N LEU A 103 0.95 -7.87 9.59
CA LEU A 103 1.29 -6.67 8.84
C LEU A 103 2.48 -6.95 7.93
N ILE A 104 2.31 -6.71 6.63
CA ILE A 104 3.35 -6.90 5.63
C ILE A 104 3.61 -5.56 4.95
N SER A 105 4.77 -4.97 5.18
CA SER A 105 5.16 -3.72 4.52
C SER A 105 5.82 -3.97 3.18
N ARG A 106 5.64 -3.06 2.22
CA ARG A 106 6.37 -3.09 0.93
C ARG A 106 7.88 -2.93 1.10
N HIS A 107 8.33 -2.32 2.20
CA HIS A 107 9.74 -2.01 2.47
C HIS A 107 10.23 -2.68 3.75
N LYS A 108 11.57 -2.76 3.96
CA LYS A 108 12.15 -3.13 5.26
C LYS A 108 11.70 -2.09 6.29
N HIS A 109 10.66 -2.43 7.03
CA HIS A 109 10.11 -1.63 8.12
C HIS A 109 10.13 -2.50 9.37
N PRO A 110 10.33 -1.93 10.57
CA PRO A 110 10.32 -2.70 11.84
C PRO A 110 9.07 -3.57 12.04
N PHE A 111 7.98 -3.24 11.34
CA PHE A 111 6.69 -3.94 11.42
C PHE A 111 6.41 -4.87 10.25
N SER A 112 7.34 -5.03 9.31
CA SER A 112 7.18 -6.01 8.23
C SER A 112 7.24 -7.41 8.85
N HIS A 113 6.20 -8.20 8.64
CA HIS A 113 6.01 -9.54 9.19
C HIS A 113 5.69 -9.58 10.69
N LYS A 114 5.24 -8.47 11.30
CA LYS A 114 4.79 -8.50 12.69
C LYS A 114 3.43 -9.22 12.77
N LYS A 115 3.39 -10.29 13.58
CA LYS A 115 2.16 -10.94 14.08
C LYS A 115 1.72 -10.19 15.32
N ILE A 116 0.45 -9.81 15.39
CA ILE A 116 -0.16 -9.12 16.53
C ILE A 116 -1.40 -9.91 16.91
N ALA A 117 -1.48 -10.43 18.13
CA ALA A 117 -2.68 -11.12 18.59
C ALA A 117 -3.80 -10.11 18.82
N PHE A 118 -5.04 -10.50 18.58
CA PHE A 118 -6.18 -9.63 18.86
C PHE A 118 -6.26 -9.25 20.34
N SER A 119 -5.86 -10.14 21.25
CA SER A 119 -5.76 -9.87 22.69
C SER A 119 -4.97 -8.60 22.99
N ASP A 120 -3.91 -8.35 22.23
CA ASP A 120 -2.99 -7.22 22.45
C ASP A 120 -3.55 -5.90 21.90
N LEU A 121 -4.73 -5.95 21.26
CA LEU A 121 -5.37 -4.83 20.61
C LEU A 121 -6.56 -4.25 21.38
N LYS A 122 -6.91 -4.84 22.54
CA LYS A 122 -8.13 -4.54 23.28
C LYS A 122 -8.35 -3.05 23.54
N ASP A 123 -7.27 -2.33 23.85
CA ASP A 123 -7.30 -0.89 24.16
C ASP A 123 -6.78 -0.01 23.00
N ALA A 124 -6.38 -0.62 21.88
CA ALA A 124 -5.60 0.04 20.83
C ALA A 124 -6.41 0.50 19.61
N ILE A 125 -7.68 0.09 19.46
CA ILE A 125 -8.48 0.24 18.23
C ILE A 125 -9.53 1.36 18.35
N THR A 126 -9.42 2.40 17.51
CA THR A 126 -10.48 3.42 17.28
C THR A 126 -11.09 3.30 15.88
N THR A 127 -12.33 3.76 15.69
CA THR A 127 -13.14 3.54 14.47
C THR A 127 -12.91 4.54 13.33
N ASP A 128 -12.55 5.78 13.62
CA ASP A 128 -12.59 6.88 12.62
C ASP A 128 -11.51 6.76 11.54
N LEU A 129 -10.44 6.07 11.89
CA LEU A 129 -9.39 5.50 11.05
C LEU A 129 -9.02 4.21 11.77
N PHE A 130 -8.68 3.12 11.07
CA PHE A 130 -8.21 1.89 11.71
C PHE A 130 -6.88 2.12 12.43
N ARG A 131 -6.92 2.85 13.54
CA ARG A 131 -5.78 3.22 14.33
C ARG A 131 -5.50 2.03 15.21
N ILE A 132 -4.44 1.29 14.89
CA ILE A 132 -3.83 0.39 15.85
C ILE A 132 -2.70 1.15 16.51
N THR A 133 -2.92 1.62 17.73
CA THR A 133 -1.80 2.14 18.54
C THR A 133 -1.05 0.95 19.14
N LEU A 134 -0.06 0.43 18.43
CA LEU A 134 0.89 -0.50 19.05
C LEU A 134 1.84 0.34 19.90
N GLU A 135 1.72 0.24 21.21
CA GLU A 135 2.79 0.70 22.09
C GLU A 135 3.96 -0.26 21.94
N THR A 136 4.93 0.18 21.14
CA THR A 136 6.32 -0.27 21.28
C THR A 136 7.06 0.86 21.98
N GLU A 137 8.22 0.57 22.60
CA GLU A 137 9.00 1.53 23.41
C GLU A 137 9.33 2.87 22.71
N SER A 138 9.05 3.06 21.41
CA SER A 138 9.47 4.25 20.67
C SER A 138 8.52 4.81 19.59
N GLU A 139 7.42 4.15 19.18
CA GLU A 139 6.63 4.68 18.06
C GLU A 139 5.14 4.27 18.03
N LYS A 140 4.26 5.25 17.77
CA LYS A 140 2.84 5.04 17.47
C LYS A 140 2.66 4.74 15.99
N LEU A 141 1.89 3.70 15.68
CA LEU A 141 1.52 3.32 14.32
C LEU A 141 0.10 3.75 13.99
N TYR A 142 -0.13 4.11 12.73
CA TYR A 142 -1.45 4.38 12.20
C TYR A 142 -1.66 3.54 10.95
N ILE A 143 -2.72 2.74 10.91
CA ILE A 143 -2.99 1.84 9.77
C ILE A 143 -4.22 2.34 9.04
N LEU A 144 -4.05 3.00 7.90
CA LEU A 144 -5.18 3.37 7.06
C LEU A 144 -5.57 2.19 6.19
N ALA A 145 -6.83 1.77 6.26
CA ALA A 145 -7.40 0.76 5.38
C ALA A 145 -8.65 1.33 4.69
N PRO A 146 -8.89 1.03 3.41
CA PRO A 146 -10.06 1.54 2.67
C PRO A 146 -11.40 0.99 3.19
N ASN A 147 -11.40 -0.11 3.96
CA ASN A 147 -12.58 -0.64 4.65
C ASN A 147 -12.32 -0.81 6.16
N ALA A 148 -11.91 0.29 6.81
CA ALA A 148 -11.56 0.30 8.23
C ALA A 148 -12.68 -0.23 9.14
N GLU A 149 -13.93 0.16 8.89
CA GLU A 149 -15.08 -0.24 9.72
C GLU A 149 -15.30 -1.77 9.71
N GLY A 150 -15.30 -2.39 8.53
CA GLY A 150 -15.48 -3.84 8.41
C GLY A 150 -14.34 -4.63 9.06
N ILE A 151 -13.11 -4.10 9.00
CA ILE A 151 -11.94 -4.67 9.68
C ILE A 151 -12.13 -4.59 11.20
N VAL A 152 -12.47 -3.41 11.74
CA VAL A 152 -12.69 -3.21 13.18
C VAL A 152 -13.79 -4.13 13.68
N ARG A 153 -14.89 -4.26 12.93
CA ARG A 153 -16.02 -5.14 13.27
C ARG A 153 -15.57 -6.59 13.41
N LYS A 154 -14.78 -7.11 12.45
CA LYS A 154 -14.23 -8.47 12.51
C LYS A 154 -13.31 -8.68 13.71
N ILE A 155 -12.42 -7.72 13.99
CA ILE A 155 -11.49 -7.83 15.13
C ILE A 155 -12.25 -7.77 16.46
N LYS A 156 -13.22 -6.86 16.61
CA LYS A 156 -14.08 -6.79 17.81
C LYS A 156 -14.90 -8.07 17.97
N GLY A 157 -15.46 -8.61 16.89
CA GLY A 157 -16.18 -9.90 16.91
C GLY A 157 -15.31 -11.04 17.43
N ALA A 158 -14.09 -11.16 16.88
CA ALA A 158 -13.12 -12.16 17.32
C ALA A 158 -12.66 -11.97 18.78
N LEU A 159 -12.43 -10.73 19.22
CA LEU A 159 -12.11 -10.38 20.62
C LEU A 159 -13.20 -10.81 21.61
N HIS A 160 -14.46 -10.76 21.20
CA HIS A 160 -15.60 -11.15 22.02
C HIS A 160 -16.02 -12.61 21.84
N GLY A 161 -15.23 -13.43 21.13
CA GLY A 161 -15.57 -14.83 20.86
C GLY A 161 -16.79 -15.03 19.98
N LYS A 162 -17.33 -13.95 19.38
CA LYS A 162 -18.44 -14.00 18.43
C LYS A 162 -17.85 -14.13 17.03
N THR A 163 -17.60 -15.37 16.62
CA THR A 163 -17.30 -15.65 15.22
C THR A 163 -18.60 -15.49 14.44
N GLU A 164 -18.75 -14.36 13.74
CA GLU A 164 -19.75 -14.27 12.67
C GLU A 164 -19.35 -15.27 11.59
N GLN A 165 -20.29 -16.18 11.27
CA GLN A 165 -20.24 -17.02 10.08
C GLN A 165 -20.31 -16.15 8.83
#